data_AF-A0A936DLU4-F1
#
_entry.id   AF-A0A936DLU4-F1
#
_cell.length_a   1.000
_cell.length_b   1.000
_cell.length_c   1.000
_cell.angle_alpha   90.00
_cell.angle_beta   90.00
_cell.angle_gamma   90.00
#
_symmetry.space_group_name_H-M   'P 1'
#
loop_
_entity.id
_entity.type
_entity.pdbx_description
1 polymer ?
#
loop_
_entity_poly.entity_id
_entity_poly.type
_entity_poly.pdbx_seq_one_letter_code
_entity_poly.pdbx_strand_id
1 'polypeptide(L)'
;MKHGGFPWIESKDQFDYSIKHALIGSYKAAIDHLRSCLELSLVSVYFAFQEDTAEHWSVQENIKAFFEKEKRWLNSLSNTPFFSEMKKLISENHRIKKINQNHTWLNELSKTYGALSDYTHIKGFSYGIQNLSSPDIRISGSSIPKIETSSLDKYLCLLIQTVEHIVVLTSLYNPIILIELPLTEKFGINEPIGFIHPGQTEIVNELINVKYKIFFEQLKNEDEDIASIIEWVNSRPDLTDADIQKQIEDFNDLLYKKEA
;
A
#
# COMPACT_ATOMS: atom_id res chain seq x y z
N MET A 1 -3.01 -17.12 -4.19
CA MET A 1 -3.55 -15.75 -4.16
C MET A 1 -3.66 -15.26 -5.59
N LYS A 2 -4.87 -15.01 -6.13
CA LYS A 2 -5.03 -14.57 -7.52
C LYS A 2 -5.90 -13.32 -7.72
N HIS A 3 -6.55 -12.78 -6.68
CA HIS A 3 -7.39 -11.57 -6.80
C HIS A 3 -7.22 -10.69 -5.55
N GLY A 4 -7.18 -9.36 -5.72
CA GLY A 4 -7.11 -8.31 -4.70
C GLY A 4 -5.70 -7.96 -4.17
N GLY A 5 -4.86 -8.96 -3.91
CA GLY A 5 -3.59 -8.75 -3.19
C GLY A 5 -2.34 -8.51 -4.06
N PHE A 6 -2.40 -8.76 -5.37
CA PHE A 6 -1.21 -8.75 -6.22
C PHE A 6 -0.50 -7.38 -6.30
N PRO A 7 -1.18 -6.24 -6.54
CA PRO A 7 -0.47 -4.97 -6.59
C PRO A 7 0.14 -4.57 -5.23
N TRP A 8 -0.42 -5.00 -4.10
CA TRP A 8 0.22 -4.84 -2.78
C TRP A 8 1.50 -5.66 -2.64
N ILE A 9 1.48 -6.92 -3.09
CA ILE A 9 2.66 -7.80 -3.07
C ILE A 9 3.77 -7.20 -3.94
N GLU A 10 3.44 -6.80 -5.16
CA GLU A 10 4.42 -6.18 -6.06
C GLU A 10 4.93 -4.84 -5.46
N SER A 11 4.05 -4.02 -4.88
CA SER A 11 4.44 -2.77 -4.21
C SER A 11 5.46 -3.02 -3.08
N LYS A 12 5.28 -4.07 -2.29
CA LYS A 12 6.23 -4.50 -1.24
C LYS A 12 7.58 -4.90 -1.85
N ASP A 13 7.58 -5.70 -2.91
CA ASP A 13 8.81 -6.13 -3.57
C ASP A 13 9.56 -4.94 -4.19
N GLN A 14 8.83 -4.00 -4.80
CA GLN A 14 9.41 -2.73 -5.29
C GLN A 14 10.01 -1.89 -4.17
N PHE A 15 9.38 -1.85 -2.99
CA PHE A 15 9.94 -1.16 -1.81
C PHE A 15 11.27 -1.79 -1.35
N ASP A 16 11.30 -3.12 -1.26
CA ASP A 16 12.52 -3.87 -0.89
C ASP A 16 13.65 -3.67 -1.91
N TYR A 17 13.34 -3.73 -3.21
CA TYR A 17 14.32 -3.43 -4.27
C TYR A 17 14.82 -2.00 -4.22
N SER A 18 13.94 -1.03 -3.92
CA SER A 18 14.33 0.36 -3.75
C SER A 18 15.45 0.51 -2.71
N ILE A 19 15.26 -0.09 -1.53
CA ILE A 19 16.24 -0.03 -0.43
C ILE A 19 17.53 -0.74 -0.83
N LYS A 20 17.44 -1.95 -1.40
CA LYS A 20 18.61 -2.72 -1.84
C LYS A 20 19.46 -1.93 -2.86
N HIS A 21 18.83 -1.26 -3.81
CA HIS A 21 19.52 -0.43 -4.79
C HIS A 21 20.19 0.79 -4.15
N ALA A 22 19.53 1.43 -3.18
CA ALA A 22 20.13 2.56 -2.45
C ALA A 22 21.38 2.13 -1.65
N LEU A 23 21.34 0.95 -1.01
CA LEU A 23 22.46 0.41 -0.23
C LEU A 23 23.72 0.14 -1.06
N ILE A 24 23.57 -0.11 -2.36
CA ILE A 24 24.70 -0.29 -3.29
C ILE A 24 25.04 0.98 -4.08
N GLY A 25 24.47 2.14 -3.76
CA GLY A 25 24.72 3.41 -4.45
C GLY A 25 24.06 3.54 -5.84
N SER A 26 23.10 2.66 -6.15
CA SER A 26 22.33 2.67 -7.39
C SER A 26 21.07 3.55 -7.25
N TYR A 27 21.26 4.84 -6.95
CA TYR A 27 20.16 5.73 -6.54
C TYR A 27 19.09 5.96 -7.62
N LYS A 28 19.48 5.93 -8.91
CA LYS A 28 18.50 6.05 -9.99
C LYS A 28 17.50 4.88 -9.97
N ALA A 29 18.00 3.65 -9.88
CA ALA A 29 17.17 2.46 -9.76
C ALA A 29 16.38 2.48 -8.44
N ALA A 30 17.00 2.91 -7.34
CA ALA A 30 16.33 3.03 -6.05
C ALA A 30 15.10 3.94 -6.12
N ILE A 31 15.21 5.11 -6.75
CA ILE A 31 14.11 6.07 -6.90
C ILE A 31 13.06 5.56 -7.88
N ASP A 32 13.46 4.89 -8.97
CA ASP A 32 12.51 4.27 -9.91
C ASP A 32 11.65 3.21 -9.22
N HIS A 33 12.27 2.31 -8.45
CA HIS A 33 11.55 1.32 -7.65
C HIS A 33 10.66 1.95 -6.58
N LEU A 34 11.10 3.06 -5.97
CA LEU A 34 10.27 3.79 -5.00
C LEU A 34 9.03 4.41 -5.65
N ARG A 35 9.16 4.94 -6.87
CA ARG A 35 8.04 5.43 -7.67
C ARG A 35 7.07 4.30 -7.98
N SER A 36 7.58 3.15 -8.44
CA SER A 36 6.77 1.97 -8.72
C SER A 36 6.04 1.46 -7.48
N CYS A 37 6.70 1.47 -6.31
CA CYS A 37 6.07 1.13 -5.04
C CYS A 37 4.83 2.00 -4.76
N LEU A 38 4.98 3.33 -4.84
CA LEU A 38 3.87 4.27 -4.64
C LEU A 38 2.76 4.10 -5.68
N GLU A 39 3.13 3.94 -6.94
CA GLU A 39 2.18 3.75 -8.05
C GLU A 39 1.35 2.48 -7.86
N LEU A 40 1.99 1.37 -7.47
CA LEU A 40 1.29 0.11 -7.21
C LEU A 40 0.41 0.17 -5.96
N SER A 41 0.81 0.88 -4.90
CA SER A 41 -0.08 1.14 -3.75
C SER A 41 -1.33 1.90 -4.17
N LEU A 42 -1.19 2.90 -5.06
CA LEU A 42 -2.32 3.63 -5.63
C LEU A 42 -3.20 2.76 -6.51
N VAL A 43 -2.61 1.86 -7.30
CA VAL A 43 -3.35 0.89 -8.13
C VAL A 43 -4.19 -0.05 -7.24
N SER A 44 -3.63 -0.54 -6.14
CA SER A 44 -4.36 -1.38 -5.19
C SER A 44 -5.60 -0.66 -4.65
N VAL A 45 -5.43 0.57 -4.16
CA VAL A 45 -6.56 1.35 -3.62
C VAL A 45 -7.53 1.81 -4.71
N TYR A 46 -7.05 2.08 -5.92
CA TYR A 46 -7.89 2.42 -7.06
C TYR A 46 -8.86 1.27 -7.39
N PHE A 47 -8.36 0.04 -7.46
CA PHE A 47 -9.25 -1.11 -7.69
C PHE A 47 -10.20 -1.29 -6.52
N ALA A 48 -9.72 -1.22 -5.28
CA ALA A 48 -10.59 -1.41 -4.12
C ALA A 48 -11.69 -0.34 -3.99
N PHE A 49 -11.41 0.93 -4.28
CA PHE A 49 -12.46 1.97 -4.25
C PHE A 49 -13.43 1.91 -5.42
N GLN A 50 -13.03 1.37 -6.58
CA GLN A 50 -14.03 1.08 -7.60
C GLN A 50 -15.01 -0.02 -7.15
N GLU A 51 -14.51 -0.97 -6.34
CA GLU A 51 -15.27 -2.03 -5.67
C GLU A 51 -16.32 -1.43 -4.71
N ASP A 52 -15.90 -0.52 -3.81
CA ASP A 52 -16.79 0.14 -2.83
C ASP A 52 -17.88 1.01 -3.49
N THR A 53 -17.58 1.68 -4.60
CA THR A 53 -18.59 2.48 -5.32
C THR A 53 -19.69 1.62 -5.97
N ALA A 54 -19.51 0.30 -6.05
CA ALA A 54 -20.47 -0.63 -6.65
C ALA A 54 -21.55 -1.12 -5.68
N GLU A 55 -21.43 -0.89 -4.36
CA GLU A 55 -22.44 -1.30 -3.38
C GLU A 55 -23.80 -0.62 -3.57
N HIS A 56 -23.85 0.50 -4.31
CA HIS A 56 -25.10 1.18 -4.66
C HIS A 56 -25.84 0.59 -5.89
N TRP A 57 -25.35 -0.48 -6.54
CA TRP A 57 -25.99 -1.06 -7.72
C TRP A 57 -26.39 -2.53 -7.56
N SER A 58 -27.70 -2.75 -7.50
CA SER A 58 -28.41 -4.03 -7.29
C SER A 58 -28.28 -5.10 -8.39
N VAL A 59 -27.24 -5.05 -9.24
CA VAL A 59 -27.13 -5.95 -10.40
C VAL A 59 -25.83 -6.76 -10.35
N GLN A 60 -25.96 -8.07 -10.12
CA GLN A 60 -24.86 -9.06 -10.10
C GLN A 60 -23.96 -9.03 -11.36
N GLU A 61 -24.46 -8.51 -12.49
CA GLU A 61 -23.68 -8.33 -13.72
C GLU A 61 -22.59 -7.25 -13.59
N ASN A 62 -22.80 -6.22 -12.76
CA ASN A 62 -21.84 -5.14 -12.57
C ASN A 62 -20.67 -5.55 -11.67
N ILE A 63 -20.91 -6.41 -10.67
CA ILE A 63 -19.86 -6.99 -9.82
C ILE A 63 -18.91 -7.87 -10.67
N LYS A 64 -19.45 -8.63 -11.62
CA LYS A 64 -18.63 -9.40 -12.58
C LYS A 64 -17.79 -8.48 -13.48
N ALA A 65 -18.40 -7.45 -14.06
CA ALA A 65 -17.68 -6.48 -14.89
C ALA A 65 -16.57 -5.72 -14.12
N PHE A 66 -16.75 -5.58 -12.80
CA PHE A 66 -15.79 -4.94 -11.91
C PHE A 66 -14.52 -5.80 -11.70
N PHE A 67 -14.69 -7.03 -11.22
CA PHE A 67 -13.58 -7.98 -11.12
C PHE A 67 -12.90 -8.21 -12.48
N GLU A 68 -13.64 -8.08 -13.59
CA GLU A 68 -13.06 -8.15 -14.93
C GLU A 68 -12.04 -7.04 -15.21
N LYS A 69 -12.12 -5.83 -14.64
CA LYS A 69 -11.07 -4.81 -14.86
C LYS A 69 -9.77 -5.17 -14.15
N GLU A 70 -9.83 -5.45 -12.85
CA GLU A 70 -8.65 -5.89 -12.09
C GLU A 70 -8.08 -7.17 -12.72
N LYS A 71 -8.94 -8.15 -13.03
CA LYS A 71 -8.53 -9.40 -13.68
C LYS A 71 -7.92 -9.17 -15.05
N ARG A 72 -8.45 -8.27 -15.88
CA ARG A 72 -7.84 -7.93 -17.17
C ARG A 72 -6.47 -7.31 -16.97
N TRP A 73 -6.30 -6.40 -16.01
CA TRP A 73 -5.01 -5.82 -15.68
C TRP A 73 -4.01 -6.89 -15.19
N LEU A 74 -4.44 -7.77 -14.27
CA LEU A 74 -3.66 -8.91 -13.79
C LEU A 74 -3.23 -9.87 -14.90
N ASN A 75 -4.07 -10.04 -15.93
CA ASN A 75 -3.76 -10.88 -17.10
C ASN A 75 -3.09 -10.08 -18.24
N SER A 76 -2.62 -8.86 -17.99
CA SER A 76 -1.97 -8.00 -18.99
C SER A 76 -2.84 -7.67 -20.22
N LEU A 77 -4.17 -7.68 -20.05
CA LEU A 77 -5.19 -7.37 -21.07
C LEU A 77 -5.69 -5.92 -21.00
N SER A 78 -5.15 -5.13 -20.07
CA SER A 78 -5.39 -3.68 -19.95
C SER A 78 -4.18 -2.99 -19.34
N ASN A 79 -4.03 -1.71 -19.64
CA ASN A 79 -2.96 -0.88 -19.10
C ASN A 79 -3.18 -0.59 -17.61
N THR A 80 -2.09 -0.30 -16.91
CA THR A 80 -2.14 0.33 -15.59
C THR A 80 -2.80 1.71 -15.71
N PRO A 81 -3.77 2.06 -14.83
CA PRO A 81 -4.40 3.38 -14.86
C PRO A 81 -3.36 4.49 -14.62
N PHE A 82 -3.53 5.62 -15.30
CA PHE A 82 -2.63 6.76 -15.09
C PHE A 82 -2.80 7.36 -13.70
N PHE A 83 -1.75 7.95 -13.14
CA PHE A 83 -1.81 8.65 -11.85
C PHE A 83 -2.95 9.68 -11.76
N SER A 84 -3.21 10.43 -12.83
CA SER A 84 -4.31 11.39 -12.88
C SER A 84 -5.69 10.73 -12.78
N GLU A 85 -5.85 9.57 -13.40
CA GLU A 85 -7.07 8.77 -13.34
C GLU A 85 -7.27 8.19 -11.94
N MET A 86 -6.21 7.58 -11.37
CA MET A 86 -6.23 7.06 -10.01
C MET A 86 -6.56 8.17 -9.01
N LYS A 87 -5.86 9.30 -9.09
CA LYS A 87 -6.09 10.48 -8.23
C LYS A 87 -7.52 10.98 -8.31
N LYS A 88 -8.09 11.06 -9.51
CA LYS A 88 -9.48 11.49 -9.70
C LYS A 88 -10.42 10.57 -8.94
N LEU A 89 -10.29 9.26 -9.13
CA LEU A 89 -11.15 8.29 -8.50
C LEU A 89 -11.02 8.29 -6.97
N ILE A 90 -9.80 8.22 -6.44
CA ILE A 90 -9.60 8.22 -4.99
C ILE A 90 -10.10 9.53 -4.34
N SER A 91 -10.07 10.65 -5.06
CA SER A 91 -10.60 11.93 -4.55
C SER A 91 -12.12 11.93 -4.35
N GLU A 92 -12.84 10.95 -4.89
CA GLU A 92 -14.28 10.82 -4.73
C GLU A 92 -14.64 10.13 -3.39
N ASN A 93 -13.72 9.37 -2.80
CA ASN A 93 -13.89 8.72 -1.49
C ASN A 93 -14.09 9.75 -0.36
N HIS A 94 -15.04 9.48 0.54
CA HIS A 94 -15.45 10.43 1.57
C HIS A 94 -14.35 10.72 2.60
N ARG A 95 -13.55 9.73 3.01
CA ARG A 95 -12.43 9.91 3.94
C ARG A 95 -11.33 10.76 3.31
N ILE A 96 -11.03 10.51 2.03
CA ILE A 96 -10.07 11.30 1.26
C ILE A 96 -10.54 12.75 1.09
N LYS A 97 -11.83 12.97 0.83
CA LYS A 97 -12.41 14.32 0.79
C LYS A 97 -12.19 15.06 2.12
N LYS A 98 -12.50 14.41 3.24
CA LYS A 98 -12.37 15.00 4.58
C LYS A 98 -10.91 15.38 4.89
N ILE A 99 -9.94 14.48 4.71
CA ILE A 99 -8.52 14.81 4.99
C ILE A 99 -8.01 15.91 4.04
N ASN A 100 -8.46 15.91 2.78
CA ASN A 100 -7.99 16.88 1.79
C ASN A 100 -8.57 18.29 2.04
N GLN A 101 -9.78 18.41 2.58
CA GLN A 101 -10.34 19.69 3.03
C GLN A 101 -9.51 20.32 4.15
N ASN A 102 -8.99 19.49 5.07
CA ASN A 102 -8.24 19.97 6.24
C ASN A 102 -6.75 20.20 5.96
N HIS A 103 -6.14 19.39 5.08
CA HIS A 103 -4.68 19.35 4.95
C HIS A 103 -4.12 19.29 3.52
N THR A 104 -4.96 19.37 2.48
CA THR A 104 -4.54 19.34 1.07
C THR A 104 -3.66 18.13 0.69
N TRP A 105 -3.85 16.98 1.35
CA TRP A 105 -3.00 15.78 1.19
C TRP A 105 -2.83 15.33 -0.26
N LEU A 106 -3.87 15.41 -1.10
CA LEU A 106 -3.78 15.02 -2.52
C LEU A 106 -2.79 15.90 -3.31
N ASN A 107 -2.61 17.16 -2.92
CA ASN A 107 -1.63 18.05 -3.52
C ASN A 107 -0.21 17.62 -3.14
N GLU A 108 0.02 17.31 -1.87
CA GLU A 108 1.32 16.81 -1.39
C GLU A 108 1.67 15.47 -2.04
N LEU A 109 0.72 14.53 -2.13
CA LEU A 109 0.88 13.29 -2.87
C LEU A 109 1.30 13.53 -4.33
N SER A 110 0.69 14.52 -4.99
CA SER A 110 1.01 14.86 -6.38
C SER A 110 2.41 15.46 -6.52
N LYS A 111 2.85 16.28 -5.56
CA LYS A 111 4.21 16.82 -5.53
C LYS A 111 5.24 15.71 -5.34
N THR A 112 5.02 14.79 -4.40
CA THR A 112 5.93 13.66 -4.17
C THR A 112 6.00 12.75 -5.39
N TYR A 113 4.86 12.39 -5.98
CA TYR A 113 4.83 11.61 -7.22
C TYR A 113 5.55 12.32 -8.38
N GLY A 114 5.37 13.64 -8.51
CA GLY A 114 6.08 14.46 -9.49
C GLY A 114 7.59 14.48 -9.26
N ALA A 115 8.04 14.63 -8.01
CA ALA A 115 9.46 14.62 -7.65
C ALA A 115 10.11 13.27 -7.97
N LEU A 116 9.45 12.16 -7.67
CA LEU A 116 9.91 10.83 -8.07
C LEU A 116 9.97 10.69 -9.60
N SER A 117 8.94 11.17 -10.30
CA SER A 117 8.86 11.11 -11.76
C SER A 117 9.92 11.97 -12.47
N ASP A 118 10.33 13.10 -11.87
CA ASP A 118 11.41 13.93 -12.41
C ASP A 118 12.74 13.15 -12.50
N TYR A 119 12.97 12.18 -11.59
CA TYR A 119 14.10 11.24 -11.70
C TYR A 119 13.83 10.17 -12.74
N THR A 120 12.66 9.53 -12.72
CA THR A 120 12.33 8.45 -13.68
C THR A 120 12.42 8.90 -15.13
N HIS A 121 11.90 10.09 -15.44
CA HIS A 121 11.93 10.67 -16.78
C HIS A 121 13.16 11.54 -17.07
N ILE A 122 14.10 11.64 -16.12
CA ILE A 122 15.36 12.40 -16.25
C ILE A 122 15.08 13.85 -16.69
N LYS A 123 14.49 14.65 -15.79
CA LYS A 123 14.19 16.06 -16.05
C LYS A 123 15.45 16.92 -16.00
N GLY A 124 16.29 16.77 -17.01
CA GLY A 124 17.57 17.48 -17.13
C GLY A 124 18.67 16.91 -16.25
N PHE A 125 19.81 17.61 -16.24
CA PHE A 125 21.05 17.10 -15.65
C PHE A 125 20.96 16.78 -14.16
N SER A 126 20.26 17.62 -13.38
CA SER A 126 20.14 17.49 -11.92
C SER A 126 19.51 16.18 -11.45
N TYR A 127 18.68 15.56 -12.29
CA TYR A 127 17.98 14.31 -12.01
C TYR A 127 18.62 13.09 -12.69
N GLY A 128 19.70 13.31 -13.45
CA GLY A 128 20.42 12.27 -14.16
C GLY A 128 21.44 11.54 -13.29
N ILE A 129 21.86 10.37 -13.76
CA ILE A 129 22.84 9.50 -13.07
C ILE A 129 24.19 10.20 -12.82
N GLN A 130 24.57 11.14 -13.68
CA GLN A 130 25.81 11.92 -13.56
C GLN A 130 25.82 12.77 -12.29
N ASN A 131 24.66 13.29 -11.88
CA ASN A 131 24.52 14.11 -10.68
C ASN A 131 24.17 13.27 -9.44
N LEU A 132 23.52 12.12 -9.61
CA LEU A 132 23.14 11.24 -8.51
C LEU A 132 24.30 10.38 -7.99
N SER A 133 25.07 9.78 -8.88
CA SER A 133 26.10 8.82 -8.49
C SER A 133 27.52 9.32 -8.76
N SER A 134 27.66 10.42 -9.50
CA SER A 134 28.94 11.02 -9.93
C SER A 134 30.06 9.99 -10.10
N PRO A 135 29.89 9.02 -11.01
CA PRO A 135 30.76 7.86 -11.05
C PRO A 135 32.17 8.25 -11.48
N ASP A 136 33.13 8.12 -10.56
CA ASP A 136 34.55 8.40 -10.81
C ASP A 136 35.20 7.36 -11.74
N ILE A 137 34.61 6.16 -11.84
CA ILE A 137 35.16 5.02 -12.59
C ILE A 137 34.12 4.50 -13.58
N ARG A 138 34.55 4.38 -14.85
CA ARG A 138 33.79 3.75 -15.92
C ARG A 138 34.68 2.71 -16.60
N ILE A 139 34.20 1.47 -16.69
CA ILE A 139 34.89 0.37 -17.37
C ILE A 139 34.00 -0.07 -18.52
N SER A 140 34.49 0.04 -19.75
CA SER A 140 33.77 -0.39 -20.96
C SER A 140 32.34 0.16 -21.09
N GLY A 141 32.12 1.40 -20.63
CA GLY A 141 30.80 2.07 -20.66
C GLY A 141 29.93 1.84 -19.43
N SER A 142 30.27 0.90 -18.55
CA SER A 142 29.59 0.66 -17.28
C SER A 142 30.21 1.50 -16.17
N SER A 143 29.39 2.26 -15.45
CA SER A 143 29.80 2.96 -14.23
C SER A 143 29.75 2.02 -13.04
N ILE A 144 30.75 2.09 -12.16
CA ILE A 144 30.72 1.41 -10.87
C ILE A 144 29.85 2.24 -9.91
N PRO A 145 28.80 1.67 -9.30
CA PRO A 145 28.02 2.36 -8.29
C PRO A 145 28.89 2.79 -7.11
N LYS A 146 28.59 3.97 -6.57
CA LYS A 146 29.28 4.55 -5.41
C LYS A 146 28.24 5.08 -4.45
N ILE A 147 28.43 4.81 -3.16
CA ILE A 147 27.62 5.44 -2.12
C ILE A 147 28.02 6.90 -2.06
N GLU A 148 27.11 7.76 -2.51
CA GLU A 148 27.21 9.20 -2.39
C GLU A 148 26.23 9.70 -1.34
N THR A 149 26.73 10.33 -0.28
CA THR A 149 25.94 10.68 0.90
C THR A 149 24.85 11.71 0.59
N SER A 150 25.14 12.68 -0.29
CA SER A 150 24.16 13.68 -0.71
C SER A 150 22.99 13.08 -1.48
N SER A 151 23.22 12.01 -2.23
CA SER A 151 22.17 11.29 -2.95
C SER A 151 21.44 10.29 -2.07
N LEU A 152 22.13 9.69 -1.10
CA LEU A 152 21.49 8.90 -0.05
C LEU A 152 20.52 9.75 0.76
N ASP A 153 20.92 10.95 1.18
CA ASP A 153 20.07 11.88 1.93
C ASP A 153 18.81 12.27 1.15
N LYS A 154 18.97 12.63 -0.14
CA LYS A 154 17.83 12.88 -1.04
C LYS A 154 16.91 11.67 -1.17
N TYR A 155 17.49 10.48 -1.33
CA TYR A 155 16.74 9.24 -1.42
C TYR A 155 15.95 8.98 -0.12
N LEU A 156 16.58 9.12 1.05
CA LEU A 156 15.93 8.92 2.35
C LEU A 156 14.78 9.91 2.55
N CYS A 157 14.94 11.17 2.14
CA CYS A 157 13.85 12.15 2.17
C CYS A 157 12.66 11.71 1.31
N LEU A 158 12.91 11.25 0.08
CA LEU A 158 11.86 10.74 -0.82
C LEU A 158 11.23 9.45 -0.28
N LEU A 159 12.03 8.57 0.31
CA LEU A 159 11.58 7.32 0.93
C LEU A 159 10.60 7.60 2.06
N ILE A 160 10.96 8.48 3.00
CA ILE A 160 10.11 8.87 4.12
C ILE A 160 8.80 9.46 3.60
N GLN A 161 8.86 10.44 2.68
CA GLN A 161 7.65 11.05 2.11
C GLN A 161 6.76 10.02 1.42
N THR A 162 7.35 9.08 0.69
CA THR A 162 6.62 8.02 0.00
C THR A 162 5.92 7.10 0.98
N VAL A 163 6.61 6.63 2.02
CA VAL A 163 6.05 5.79 3.08
C VAL A 163 4.93 6.52 3.81
N GLU A 164 5.11 7.80 4.17
CA GLU A 164 4.05 8.60 4.79
C GLU A 164 2.79 8.66 3.92
N HIS A 165 2.94 8.85 2.59
CA HIS A 165 1.80 8.86 1.68
C HIS A 165 1.13 7.49 1.57
N ILE A 166 1.90 6.40 1.52
CA ILE A 166 1.36 5.04 1.48
C ILE A 166 0.59 4.75 2.78
N VAL A 167 1.14 5.09 3.94
CA VAL A 167 0.47 4.89 5.24
C VAL A 167 -0.84 5.66 5.30
N VAL A 168 -0.87 6.93 4.88
CA VAL A 168 -2.11 7.70 4.81
C VAL A 168 -3.10 7.07 3.83
N LEU A 169 -2.65 6.69 2.63
CA LEU A 169 -3.49 6.07 1.61
C LEU A 169 -4.12 4.77 2.11
N THR A 170 -3.32 3.87 2.68
CA THR A 170 -3.78 2.58 3.20
C THR A 170 -4.70 2.75 4.40
N SER A 171 -4.41 3.72 5.28
CA SER A 171 -5.26 4.01 6.45
C SER A 171 -6.61 4.62 6.07
N LEU A 172 -6.69 5.35 4.96
CA LEU A 172 -7.97 5.87 4.45
C LEU A 172 -8.75 4.80 3.69
N TYR A 173 -8.04 3.89 3.03
CA TYR A 173 -8.63 2.74 2.35
C TYR A 173 -9.21 1.73 3.35
N ASN A 174 -8.38 1.27 4.28
CA ASN A 174 -8.71 0.26 5.26
C ASN A 174 -8.41 0.80 6.66
N PRO A 175 -9.33 1.56 7.27
CA PRO A 175 -9.06 2.29 8.50
C PRO A 175 -9.00 1.39 9.73
N ILE A 176 -9.37 0.10 9.61
CA ILE A 176 -9.26 -0.86 10.72
C ILE A 176 -7.82 -1.11 11.15
N ILE A 177 -6.85 -0.88 10.27
CA ILE A 177 -5.41 -1.01 10.59
C ILE A 177 -4.93 0.01 11.64
N LEU A 178 -5.78 0.98 11.98
CA LEU A 178 -5.50 2.00 12.98
C LEU A 178 -5.88 1.55 14.40
N ILE A 179 -6.61 0.45 14.52
CA ILE A 179 -7.15 -0.08 15.78
C ILE A 179 -6.56 -1.47 16.03
N GLU A 180 -6.26 -1.75 17.30
CA GLU A 180 -5.85 -3.09 17.73
C GLU A 180 -7.10 -3.91 18.04
N LEU A 181 -7.14 -5.14 17.52
CA LEU A 181 -8.27 -6.06 17.67
C LEU A 181 -7.76 -7.41 18.21
N PRO A 182 -8.57 -8.11 19.02
CA PRO A 182 -8.19 -9.41 19.58
C PRO A 182 -8.34 -10.54 18.54
N LEU A 183 -7.62 -10.44 17.42
CA LEU A 183 -7.82 -11.32 16.27
C LEU A 183 -7.46 -12.77 16.59
N THR A 184 -6.35 -12.97 17.31
CA THR A 184 -5.87 -14.30 17.66
C THR A 184 -6.85 -15.01 18.59
N GLU A 185 -7.39 -14.32 19.59
CA GLU A 185 -8.37 -14.86 20.53
C GLU A 185 -9.70 -15.18 19.84
N LYS A 186 -10.12 -14.36 18.86
CA LYS A 186 -11.43 -14.48 18.20
C LYS A 186 -11.43 -15.41 16.97
N PHE A 187 -10.30 -15.56 16.29
CA PHE A 187 -10.20 -16.25 14.99
C PHE A 187 -9.14 -17.34 14.93
N GLY A 188 -8.13 -17.32 15.81
CA GLY A 188 -7.09 -18.35 15.82
C GLY A 188 -6.29 -18.33 14.52
N ILE A 189 -6.23 -19.46 13.82
CA ILE A 189 -5.50 -19.55 12.53
C ILE A 189 -6.37 -19.18 11.31
N ASN A 190 -7.66 -18.90 11.52
CA ASN A 190 -8.64 -18.57 10.48
C ASN A 190 -8.97 -17.06 10.48
N GLU A 191 -7.96 -16.21 10.66
CA GLU A 191 -8.12 -14.76 10.62
C GLU A 191 -8.59 -14.29 9.22
N PRO A 192 -9.51 -13.30 9.16
CA PRO A 192 -9.88 -12.70 7.89
C PRO A 192 -8.71 -11.91 7.28
N ILE A 193 -8.68 -11.83 5.95
CA ILE A 193 -7.68 -11.04 5.22
C ILE A 193 -7.96 -9.54 5.42
N GLY A 194 -6.90 -8.74 5.58
CA GLY A 194 -6.99 -7.28 5.65
C GLY A 194 -6.84 -6.70 7.05
N PHE A 195 -6.77 -7.55 8.07
CA PHE A 195 -6.39 -7.13 9.41
C PHE A 195 -4.86 -7.15 9.59
N ILE A 196 -4.39 -6.48 10.64
CA ILE A 196 -2.99 -6.50 11.07
C ILE A 196 -2.89 -7.08 12.47
N HIS A 197 -1.77 -7.72 12.77
CA HIS A 197 -1.55 -8.41 14.05
C HIS A 197 -1.23 -7.43 15.20
N PRO A 198 -1.41 -7.86 16.46
CA PRO A 198 -1.02 -7.10 17.63
C PRO A 198 0.40 -6.52 17.53
N GLY A 199 0.57 -5.27 17.97
CA GLY A 199 1.82 -4.51 17.85
C GLY A 199 2.09 -3.88 16.48
N GLN A 200 1.47 -4.33 15.38
CA GLN A 200 1.63 -3.67 14.06
C GLN A 200 0.84 -2.36 14.00
N THR A 201 -0.28 -2.27 14.71
CA THR A 201 -1.12 -1.07 14.80
C THR A 201 -0.35 0.13 15.35
N GLU A 202 0.50 -0.09 16.36
CA GLU A 202 1.33 0.96 16.95
C GLU A 202 2.27 1.54 15.89
N ILE A 203 2.97 0.68 15.13
CA ILE A 203 3.88 1.08 14.05
C ILE A 203 3.15 1.92 13.01
N VAL A 204 1.95 1.51 12.59
CA VAL A 204 1.15 2.29 11.62
C VAL A 204 0.83 3.68 12.18
N ASN A 205 0.36 3.76 13.43
CA ASN A 205 0.02 5.03 14.08
C ASN A 205 1.26 5.94 14.29
N GLU A 206 2.44 5.36 14.50
CA GLU A 206 3.70 6.10 14.59
C GLU A 206 4.14 6.69 13.25
N LEU A 207 3.97 5.93 12.15
CA LEU A 207 4.34 6.35 10.80
C LEU A 207 3.40 7.41 10.20
N ILE A 208 2.23 7.63 10.79
CA ILE A 208 1.36 8.75 10.39
C ILE A 208 2.05 10.06 10.76
N ASN A 209 2.33 10.86 9.73
CA ASN A 209 2.92 12.19 9.90
C ASN A 209 2.11 13.01 10.92
N VAL A 210 2.83 13.67 11.84
CA VAL A 210 2.25 14.45 12.95
C VAL A 210 1.14 15.39 12.51
N LYS A 211 1.25 15.97 11.31
CA LYS A 211 0.25 16.92 10.77
C LYS A 211 -1.12 16.28 10.50
N TYR A 212 -1.19 14.96 10.35
CA TYR A 212 -2.43 14.21 10.10
C TYR A 212 -2.93 13.46 11.34
N LYS A 213 -2.17 13.41 12.44
CA LYS A 213 -2.53 12.58 13.60
C LYS A 213 -3.91 12.91 14.17
N ILE A 214 -4.23 14.20 14.34
CA ILE A 214 -5.55 14.62 14.84
C ILE A 214 -6.68 14.09 13.95
N PHE A 215 -6.52 14.18 12.63
CA PHE A 215 -7.52 13.66 11.69
C PHE A 215 -7.72 12.15 11.86
N PHE A 216 -6.64 11.37 11.99
CA PHE A 216 -6.74 9.92 12.16
C PHE A 216 -7.27 9.51 13.54
N GLU A 217 -6.99 10.28 14.60
CA GLU A 217 -7.66 10.09 15.89
C GLU A 217 -9.18 10.31 15.78
N GLN A 218 -9.63 11.32 15.04
CA GLN A 218 -11.06 11.52 14.79
C GLN A 218 -11.65 10.38 13.96
N LEU A 219 -10.95 9.97 12.89
CA LEU A 219 -11.39 8.86 12.05
C LEU A 219 -11.61 7.58 12.87
N LYS A 220 -10.69 7.24 13.78
CA LYS A 220 -10.81 6.08 14.67
C LYS A 220 -12.08 6.08 15.53
N ASN A 221 -12.57 7.25 15.93
CA ASN A 221 -13.69 7.40 16.85
C ASN A 221 -15.04 7.62 16.16
N GLU A 222 -15.03 8.18 14.95
CA GLU A 222 -16.24 8.66 14.26
C GLU A 222 -16.63 7.81 13.04
N ASP A 223 -15.73 6.97 12.53
CA ASP A 223 -15.98 6.18 11.33
C ASP A 223 -16.90 4.98 11.60
N GLU A 224 -18.06 4.94 10.94
CA GLU A 224 -19.09 3.93 11.15
C GLU A 224 -18.61 2.52 10.76
N ASP A 225 -17.75 2.40 9.74
CA ASP A 225 -17.21 1.10 9.32
C ASP A 225 -16.26 0.54 10.38
N ILE A 226 -15.40 1.39 10.97
CA ILE A 226 -14.57 0.99 12.12
C ILE A 226 -15.45 0.48 13.25
N ALA A 227 -16.45 1.26 13.67
CA ALA A 227 -17.31 0.90 14.79
C ALA A 227 -18.03 -0.44 14.55
N SER A 228 -18.53 -0.64 13.34
CA SER A 228 -19.21 -1.88 12.92
C SER A 228 -18.27 -3.09 12.94
N ILE A 229 -17.02 -2.95 12.47
CA ILE A 229 -16.04 -4.03 12.50
C ILE A 229 -15.63 -4.37 13.94
N ILE A 230 -15.40 -3.36 14.79
CA ILE A 230 -15.08 -3.56 16.21
C ILE A 230 -16.20 -4.34 16.89
N GLU A 231 -17.46 -3.94 16.68
CA GLU A 231 -18.61 -4.64 17.25
C GLU A 231 -18.69 -6.10 16.75
N TRP A 232 -18.52 -6.31 15.44
CA TRP A 232 -18.53 -7.64 14.85
C TRP A 232 -17.45 -8.55 15.44
N VAL A 233 -16.19 -8.09 15.53
CA VAL A 233 -15.09 -8.86 16.11
C VAL A 233 -15.36 -9.17 17.58
N ASN A 234 -15.81 -8.19 18.36
CA ASN A 234 -16.04 -8.36 19.79
C ASN A 234 -17.28 -9.22 20.10
N SER A 235 -18.26 -9.27 19.20
CA SER A 235 -19.45 -10.12 19.34
C SER A 235 -19.15 -11.61 19.26
N ARG A 236 -18.00 -11.99 18.68
CA ARG A 236 -17.57 -13.39 18.59
C ARG A 236 -17.09 -13.90 19.95
N PRO A 237 -17.40 -15.15 20.32
CA PRO A 237 -16.80 -15.77 21.50
C PRO A 237 -15.30 -15.97 21.27
N ASP A 238 -14.53 -15.93 22.37
CA ASP A 238 -13.12 -16.33 22.33
C ASP A 238 -13.03 -17.83 22.03
N LEU A 239 -12.03 -18.22 21.26
CA LEU A 239 -11.80 -19.62 20.90
C LEU A 239 -11.27 -20.39 22.11
N THR A 240 -11.75 -21.62 22.26
CA THR A 240 -11.18 -22.58 23.20
C THR A 240 -10.02 -23.35 22.57
N ASP A 241 -9.18 -24.00 23.38
CA ASP A 241 -8.11 -24.88 22.89
C ASP A 241 -8.65 -25.99 21.96
N ALA A 242 -9.87 -26.48 22.24
CA ALA A 242 -10.54 -27.47 21.41
C ALA A 242 -10.93 -26.90 20.03
N ASP A 243 -11.35 -25.64 19.98
CA ASP A 243 -11.65 -24.97 18.71
C ASP A 243 -10.39 -24.79 17.87
N ILE A 244 -9.28 -24.36 18.49
CA ILE A 244 -7.98 -24.20 17.82
C ILE A 244 -7.48 -25.53 17.27
N GLN A 245 -7.56 -26.60 18.08
CA GLN A 245 -7.16 -27.93 17.66
C GLN A 245 -7.97 -28.42 16.44
N LYS A 246 -9.29 -28.16 16.45
CA LYS A 246 -10.16 -28.46 15.31
C LYS A 246 -9.76 -27.67 14.06
N GLN A 247 -9.43 -26.39 14.20
CA GLN A 247 -8.96 -25.58 13.06
C GLN A 247 -7.68 -26.17 12.44
N ILE A 248 -6.73 -26.63 13.27
CA ILE A 248 -5.49 -27.25 12.81
C ILE A 248 -5.78 -28.56 12.05
N GLU A 249 -6.68 -29.39 12.57
CA GLU A 249 -7.10 -30.63 11.91
C GLU A 249 -7.74 -30.35 10.54
N ASP A 250 -8.70 -29.42 10.48
CA ASP A 250 -9.36 -28.99 9.24
C ASP A 250 -8.33 -28.46 8.21
N PHE A 251 -7.35 -27.68 8.67
CA PHE A 251 -6.30 -27.14 7.81
C PHE A 251 -5.36 -28.22 7.26
N ASN A 252 -4.96 -29.18 8.09
CA ASN A 252 -4.15 -30.32 7.66
C ASN A 252 -4.93 -31.17 6.65
N ASP A 253 -6.21 -31.44 6.89
CA ASP A 253 -7.07 -32.18 5.98
C ASP A 253 -7.14 -31.53 4.59
N LEU A 254 -7.24 -30.19 4.54
CA LEU A 254 -7.22 -29.42 3.29
C LEU A 254 -5.88 -29.50 2.53
N LEU A 255 -4.76 -29.59 3.25
CA LEU A 255 -3.44 -29.74 2.65
C LEU A 255 -3.25 -31.14 2.07
N TYR A 256 -3.58 -32.19 2.84
CA TYR A 256 -3.33 -33.57 2.43
C TYR A 256 -4.38 -34.13 1.44
N LYS A 257 -5.60 -33.59 1.39
CA LYS A 257 -6.59 -33.94 0.34
C LYS A 257 -6.27 -33.37 -1.04
N LYS A 258 -5.37 -32.39 -1.15
CA LYS A 258 -4.93 -31.84 -2.45
C LYS A 258 -3.82 -32.67 -3.12
N GLU A 259 -3.25 -33.64 -2.42
CA GLU A 259 -2.18 -34.51 -2.93
C GLU A 259 -2.66 -35.90 -3.40
N ALA A 260 -3.97 -36.16 -3.37
CA ALA A 260 -4.61 -37.40 -3.85
C ALA A 260 -5.49 -37.15 -5.09
#